data_AF-A0A849XY92-F1
#
_entry.id   AF-A0A849XY92-F1
#
_cell.length_a   1.000
_cell.length_b   1.000
_cell.length_c   1.000
_cell.angle_alpha   90.00
_cell.angle_beta   90.00
_cell.angle_gamma   90.00
#
_symmetry.space_group_name_H-M   'P 1'
#
loop_
_entity.id
_entity.type
_entity.pdbx_description
1 polymer ?
#
loop_
_entity_poly.entity_id
_entity_poly.type
_entity_poly.pdbx_seq_one_letter_code
_entity_poly.pdbx_strand_id
1 'polypeptide(L)'
;MKKTKIVCTMGPNTNDREMMRKLIQNGMNVARFNFSHGDHEEQKFRMDMLKELREEEHTNTAILLDTKGPEIRTGILKDGKKITLKEGETFTLTTEDIVGDNKRVSITYKGLVQDIYKGCTILIDDGLIGLRVESKTETEIVCSVVNGGELGERKGVNVPNVAIRLPAITEKDKDDIRFGVEQDIDFIAASFVRNAECVLEIKAYLKELGAPYIPIIAKVENAEGIENIDEIIRAADGIMVARGDLGVEIPAEEVPHLQKMIIQKCNDNFKTVITATQMLDSMMRNPRPTRAEVTDVANAVYDGTDAVMLSGETAQGKYPLEALQMMVHIVETTEEHLDYDSILVKAGDHLKSGVSSAIGYASVLAAANLNARCIITPSVSGATTRVVSNLRPKQEILGITPNERTLRRMSIYWGVRGLKSLEFHTTDDICSGAIDLAQAKKCVDSGDIVVLTAGIPSPSVQREKGSVSNMMRIATID
;
A
#
# COMPACT_ATOMS: atom_id res chain seq x y z
N MET A 1 6.34 -20.76 -5.30
CA MET A 1 6.88 -19.40 -5.51
C MET A 1 5.80 -18.42 -5.12
N LYS A 2 6.06 -17.66 -4.06
CA LYS A 2 5.21 -16.57 -3.59
C LYS A 2 4.76 -15.59 -4.69
N LYS A 3 3.45 -15.39 -4.84
CA LYS A 3 2.86 -14.42 -5.79
C LYS A 3 2.50 -13.10 -5.12
N THR A 4 1.82 -13.14 -3.98
CA THR A 4 1.45 -11.99 -3.16
C THR A 4 2.70 -11.35 -2.58
N LYS A 5 2.81 -10.03 -2.72
CA LYS A 5 4.00 -9.28 -2.34
C LYS A 5 3.98 -8.95 -0.85
N ILE A 6 5.15 -8.73 -0.28
CA ILE A 6 5.27 -8.36 1.14
C ILE A 6 5.96 -7.01 1.26
N VAL A 7 5.26 -6.10 1.94
CA VAL A 7 5.77 -4.80 2.35
C VAL A 7 6.23 -4.91 3.80
N CYS A 8 7.47 -4.51 4.11
CA CYS A 8 7.97 -4.48 5.49
C CYS A 8 8.27 -3.04 5.89
N THR A 9 7.83 -2.62 7.06
CA THR A 9 8.16 -1.30 7.60
C THR A 9 9.55 -1.30 8.20
N MET A 10 10.37 -0.33 7.80
CA MET A 10 11.70 -0.09 8.35
C MET A 10 11.59 0.73 9.64
N GLY A 11 12.42 0.41 10.63
CA GLY A 11 12.45 1.10 11.92
C GLY A 11 13.72 0.77 12.71
N PRO A 12 13.75 1.06 14.03
CA PRO A 12 14.92 0.86 14.87
C PRO A 12 15.51 -0.57 14.80
N ASN A 13 14.69 -1.61 14.71
CA ASN A 13 15.17 -2.99 14.65
C ASN A 13 15.64 -3.42 13.25
N THR A 14 15.50 -2.55 12.26
CA THR A 14 16.05 -2.71 10.91
C THR A 14 17.11 -1.67 10.59
N ASN A 15 17.63 -0.94 11.59
CA ASN A 15 18.82 -0.06 11.45
C ASN A 15 20.14 -0.86 11.38
N ASP A 16 20.05 -2.17 11.15
CA ASP A 16 21.16 -3.09 11.03
C ASP A 16 21.22 -3.66 9.62
N ARG A 17 22.40 -3.58 8.99
CA ARG A 17 22.61 -4.01 7.61
C ARG A 17 22.35 -5.51 7.43
N GLU A 18 22.80 -6.33 8.36
CA GLU A 18 22.61 -7.78 8.27
C GLU A 18 21.14 -8.17 8.40
N MET A 19 20.40 -7.50 9.29
CA MET A 19 18.95 -7.67 9.40
C MET A 19 18.24 -7.27 8.10
N MET A 20 18.54 -6.08 7.55
CA MET A 20 17.93 -5.64 6.30
C MET A 20 18.24 -6.59 5.14
N ARG A 21 19.49 -7.08 5.04
CA ARG A 21 19.87 -8.11 4.06
C ARG A 21 19.05 -9.38 4.23
N LYS A 22 18.90 -9.87 5.47
CA LYS A 22 18.07 -11.05 5.76
C LYS A 22 16.62 -10.82 5.36
N LEU A 23 16.05 -9.64 5.59
CA LEU A 23 14.68 -9.33 5.16
C LEU A 23 14.55 -9.37 3.63
N ILE A 24 15.51 -8.81 2.89
CA ILE A 24 15.55 -8.87 1.42
C ILE A 24 15.60 -10.33 0.95
N GLN A 25 16.55 -11.11 1.45
CA GLN A 25 16.76 -12.51 1.07
C GLN A 25 15.59 -13.43 1.43
N ASN A 26 14.85 -13.10 2.49
CA ASN A 26 13.71 -13.89 2.97
C ASN A 26 12.37 -13.37 2.43
N GLY A 27 12.36 -12.50 1.41
CA GLY A 27 11.17 -12.23 0.63
C GLY A 27 10.49 -10.88 0.88
N MET A 28 11.16 -9.90 1.48
CA MET A 28 10.69 -8.51 1.43
C MET A 28 10.70 -8.01 -0.03
N ASN A 29 9.59 -7.46 -0.50
CA ASN A 29 9.48 -6.89 -1.85
C ASN A 29 9.53 -5.36 -1.87
N VAL A 30 8.99 -4.74 -0.83
CA VAL A 30 8.92 -3.29 -0.67
C VAL A 30 9.30 -2.94 0.76
N ALA A 31 10.22 -1.99 0.93
CA ALA A 31 10.56 -1.40 2.21
C ALA A 31 9.74 -0.12 2.41
N ARG A 32 8.89 -0.11 3.44
CA ARG A 32 8.09 1.05 3.84
C ARG A 32 8.85 1.91 4.84
N PHE A 33 8.89 3.21 4.58
CA PHE A 33 9.48 4.23 5.44
C PHE A 33 8.35 5.11 5.96
N ASN A 34 8.06 5.04 7.26
CA ASN A 34 6.94 5.75 7.88
C ASN A 34 7.39 7.12 8.39
N PHE A 35 6.97 8.21 7.73
CA PHE A 35 7.36 9.59 8.06
C PHE A 35 6.53 10.22 9.18
N SER A 36 5.65 9.43 9.82
CA SER A 36 5.08 9.78 11.13
C SER A 36 6.14 9.77 12.23
N HIS A 37 7.27 9.08 12.01
CA HIS A 37 8.39 8.94 12.95
C HIS A 37 9.74 9.14 12.24
N GLY A 38 10.76 9.52 13.02
CA GLY A 38 12.10 9.82 12.50
C GLY A 38 12.15 11.12 11.71
N ASP A 39 13.33 11.71 11.64
CA ASP A 39 13.62 12.82 10.75
C ASP A 39 14.17 12.35 9.40
N HIS A 40 14.40 13.28 8.47
CA HIS A 40 14.93 12.96 7.15
C HIS A 40 16.33 12.32 7.19
N GLU A 41 17.15 12.65 8.18
CA GLU A 41 18.50 12.08 8.32
C GLU A 41 18.43 10.59 8.64
N GLU A 42 17.60 10.21 9.62
CA GLU A 42 17.34 8.81 9.95
C GLU A 42 16.74 8.04 8.76
N GLN A 43 15.78 8.63 8.05
CA GLN A 43 15.16 7.97 6.90
C GLN A 43 16.17 7.81 5.76
N LYS A 44 17.01 8.82 5.50
CA LYS A 44 18.07 8.77 4.49
C LYS A 44 19.04 7.62 4.77
N PHE A 45 19.51 7.51 6.02
CA PHE A 45 20.41 6.44 6.44
C PHE A 45 19.87 5.05 6.08
N ARG A 46 18.59 4.77 6.41
CA ARG A 46 17.94 3.50 6.08
C ARG A 46 17.76 3.31 4.56
N MET A 47 17.42 4.38 3.82
CA MET A 47 17.24 4.32 2.36
C MET A 47 18.55 4.06 1.62
N ASP A 48 19.65 4.68 2.04
CA ASP A 48 20.98 4.46 1.46
C ASP A 48 21.43 3.01 1.68
N MET A 49 21.26 2.49 2.90
CA MET A 49 21.55 1.09 3.22
C MET A 49 20.76 0.12 2.33
N LEU A 50 19.46 0.39 2.12
CA LEU A 50 18.63 -0.43 1.23
C LEU A 50 19.13 -0.39 -0.21
N LYS A 51 19.49 0.79 -0.73
CA LYS A 51 19.99 0.95 -2.10
C LYS A 51 21.29 0.19 -2.31
N GLU A 52 22.22 0.22 -1.36
CA GLU A 52 23.45 -0.56 -1.43
C GLU A 52 23.18 -2.07 -1.45
N LEU A 53 22.36 -2.55 -0.50
CA LEU A 53 21.98 -3.96 -0.44
C LEU A 53 21.20 -4.41 -1.67
N ARG A 54 20.42 -3.54 -2.28
CA ARG A 54 19.70 -3.82 -3.53
C ARG A 54 20.66 -4.18 -4.66
N GLU A 55 21.78 -3.46 -4.78
CA GLU A 55 22.81 -3.75 -5.77
C GLU A 55 23.60 -5.03 -5.43
N GLU A 56 24.00 -5.20 -4.16
CA GLU A 56 24.75 -6.38 -3.68
C GLU A 56 23.98 -7.68 -3.87
N GLU A 57 22.68 -7.67 -3.51
CA GLU A 57 21.81 -8.85 -3.56
C GLU A 57 21.12 -9.02 -4.92
N HIS A 58 21.39 -8.12 -5.88
CA HIS A 58 20.78 -8.09 -7.21
C HIS A 58 19.24 -8.18 -7.17
N THR A 59 18.62 -7.40 -6.28
CA THR A 59 17.16 -7.40 -6.09
C THR A 59 16.51 -6.13 -6.63
N ASN A 60 15.18 -6.15 -6.70
CA ASN A 60 14.38 -5.01 -7.13
C ASN A 60 13.60 -4.40 -5.96
N THR A 61 14.08 -4.59 -4.72
CA THR A 61 13.35 -4.14 -3.52
C THR A 61 13.05 -2.65 -3.61
N ALA A 62 11.76 -2.31 -3.57
CA ALA A 62 11.28 -0.95 -3.80
C ALA A 62 11.20 -0.14 -2.49
N ILE A 63 11.26 1.18 -2.61
CA ILE A 63 11.05 2.12 -1.51
C ILE A 63 9.63 2.69 -1.56
N LEU A 64 8.88 2.55 -0.47
CA LEU A 64 7.58 3.19 -0.27
C LEU A 64 7.68 4.21 0.86
N LEU A 65 7.49 5.49 0.53
CA LEU A 65 7.37 6.58 1.51
C LEU A 65 5.92 6.65 1.99
N ASP A 66 5.68 6.47 3.28
CA ASP A 66 4.35 6.64 3.87
C ASP A 66 4.27 7.99 4.60
N THR A 67 3.45 8.88 4.04
CA THR A 67 3.23 10.23 4.58
C THR A 67 2.56 10.18 5.94
N LYS A 68 2.79 11.19 6.77
CA LYS A 68 2.09 11.29 8.05
C LYS A 68 0.61 11.63 7.84
N GLY A 69 0.35 12.53 6.88
CA GLY A 69 -0.97 13.00 6.54
C GLY A 69 -1.56 13.98 7.55
N PRO A 70 -2.71 14.55 7.20
CA PRO A 70 -3.44 15.46 8.07
C PRO A 70 -4.19 14.69 9.17
N GLU A 71 -3.81 14.90 10.42
CA GLU A 71 -4.45 14.29 11.59
C GLU A 71 -4.73 15.32 12.69
N ILE A 72 -5.74 15.03 13.52
CA ILE A 72 -6.02 15.81 14.73
C ILE A 72 -5.35 15.13 15.91
N ARG A 73 -4.67 15.90 16.76
CA ARG A 73 -4.06 15.40 17.99
C ARG A 73 -4.44 16.26 19.18
N THR A 74 -4.41 15.66 20.37
CA THR A 74 -4.43 16.41 21.63
C THR A 74 -3.11 17.16 21.85
N GLY A 75 -3.13 18.18 22.69
CA GLY A 75 -1.95 18.95 23.06
C GLY A 75 -1.07 18.28 24.10
N ILE A 76 -0.25 19.09 24.74
CA ILE A 76 0.61 18.70 25.86
C ILE A 76 -0.18 18.66 27.17
N LEU A 77 0.29 17.87 28.12
CA LEU A 77 -0.33 17.69 29.43
C LEU A 77 0.58 18.24 30.51
N LYS A 78 -0.01 18.60 31.66
CA LYS A 78 0.74 19.09 32.80
C LYS A 78 1.81 18.08 33.24
N ASP A 79 3.06 18.56 33.31
CA ASP A 79 4.25 17.78 33.66
C ASP A 79 4.51 16.56 32.75
N GLY A 80 3.92 16.50 31.56
CA GLY A 80 4.00 15.34 30.65
C GLY A 80 3.37 14.06 31.22
N LYS A 81 2.60 14.17 32.32
CA LYS A 81 2.00 13.03 32.98
C LYS A 81 0.65 12.70 32.34
N LYS A 82 0.40 11.40 32.18
CA LYS A 82 -0.91 10.91 31.78
C LYS A 82 -1.98 11.32 32.79
N ILE A 83 -3.16 11.62 32.29
CA ILE A 83 -4.33 11.94 33.10
C ILE A 83 -5.40 10.86 32.94
N THR A 84 -6.11 10.53 34.00
CA THR A 84 -7.20 9.56 33.95
C THR A 84 -8.53 10.28 33.74
N LEU A 85 -9.22 9.96 32.65
CA LEU A 85 -10.58 10.40 32.40
C LEU A 85 -11.54 9.31 32.89
N LYS A 86 -12.53 9.68 33.71
CA LYS A 86 -13.52 8.73 34.23
C LYS A 86 -14.84 8.85 33.49
N GLU A 87 -15.47 7.71 33.26
CA GLU A 87 -16.81 7.65 32.67
C GLU A 87 -17.81 8.52 33.44
N GLY A 88 -18.65 9.24 32.70
CA GLY A 88 -19.64 10.18 33.21
C GLY A 88 -19.11 11.57 33.57
N GLU A 89 -17.79 11.78 33.65
CA GLU A 89 -17.22 13.11 33.90
C GLU A 89 -17.32 14.03 32.66
N THR A 90 -17.29 15.33 32.91
CA THR A 90 -17.20 16.34 31.84
C THR A 90 -15.74 16.60 31.49
N PHE A 91 -15.43 16.58 30.19
CA PHE A 91 -14.12 16.88 29.66
C PHE A 91 -14.23 17.82 28.45
N THR A 92 -13.38 18.84 28.40
CA THR A 92 -13.43 19.89 27.37
C THR A 92 -12.24 19.81 26.43
N LEU A 93 -12.50 19.72 25.12
CA LEU A 93 -11.48 19.95 24.10
C LEU A 93 -11.48 21.43 23.72
N THR A 94 -10.30 22.05 23.58
CA THR A 94 -10.19 23.47 23.22
C THR A 94 -9.26 23.72 22.04
N THR A 95 -9.56 24.73 21.25
CA THR A 95 -8.69 25.22 20.17
C THR A 95 -7.63 26.20 20.66
N GLU A 96 -7.68 26.59 21.94
CA GLU A 96 -6.69 27.45 22.57
C GLU A 96 -5.43 26.67 22.93
N ASP A 97 -4.27 27.27 22.72
CA ASP A 97 -2.98 26.68 23.06
C ASP A 97 -2.77 26.71 24.59
N ILE A 98 -3.16 25.61 25.25
CA ILE A 98 -3.03 25.42 26.71
C ILE A 98 -2.30 24.13 27.05
N VAL A 99 -1.76 24.08 28.28
CA VAL A 99 -1.32 22.84 28.92
C VAL A 99 -2.55 22.13 29.50
N GLY A 100 -2.83 20.93 29.03
CA GLY A 100 -4.01 20.18 29.43
C GLY A 100 -3.94 19.58 30.83
N ASP A 101 -5.13 19.38 31.41
CA ASP A 101 -5.35 18.71 32.68
C ASP A 101 -6.56 17.76 32.61
N ASN A 102 -7.00 17.21 33.74
CA ASN A 102 -8.13 16.28 33.80
C ASN A 102 -9.51 16.89 33.48
N LYS A 103 -9.58 18.18 33.15
CA LYS A 103 -10.82 18.88 32.79
C LYS A 103 -10.79 19.41 31.37
N ARG A 104 -9.63 19.87 30.88
CA ARG A 104 -9.52 20.51 29.57
C ARG A 104 -8.19 20.18 28.88
N VAL A 105 -8.20 19.94 27.58
CA VAL A 105 -6.98 19.76 26.77
C VAL A 105 -7.11 20.46 25.42
N SER A 106 -6.00 20.96 24.90
CA SER A 106 -5.94 21.57 23.57
C SER A 106 -5.99 20.51 22.45
N ILE A 107 -6.43 20.91 21.25
CA ILE A 107 -6.38 20.10 20.03
C ILE A 107 -5.67 20.86 18.91
N THR A 108 -4.98 20.14 18.03
CA THR A 108 -4.17 20.74 16.95
C THR A 108 -5.01 21.35 15.83
N TYR A 109 -6.22 20.84 15.60
CA TYR A 109 -7.09 21.33 14.53
C TYR A 109 -8.16 22.30 15.05
N LYS A 110 -7.92 23.59 14.85
CA LYS A 110 -8.81 24.66 15.29
C LYS A 110 -10.18 24.64 14.59
N GLY A 111 -10.25 24.08 13.38
CA GLY A 111 -11.50 23.96 12.62
C GLY A 111 -12.49 22.95 13.22
N LEU A 112 -12.07 22.08 14.15
CA LEU A 112 -12.90 20.99 14.63
C LEU A 112 -14.23 21.48 15.23
N VAL A 113 -14.21 22.60 15.94
CA VAL A 113 -15.40 23.22 16.55
C VAL A 113 -16.48 23.50 15.50
N GLN A 114 -16.11 23.81 14.26
CA GLN A 114 -17.05 24.08 13.18
C GLN A 114 -17.58 22.80 12.52
N ASP A 115 -16.76 21.76 12.45
CA ASP A 115 -17.09 20.50 11.77
C ASP A 115 -18.06 19.64 12.58
N ILE A 116 -17.95 19.67 13.92
CA ILE A 116 -18.76 18.81 14.80
C ILE A 116 -20.16 19.36 15.11
N TYR A 117 -21.02 18.52 15.68
CA TYR A 117 -22.35 18.89 16.16
C TYR A 117 -22.68 18.21 17.49
N LYS A 118 -23.69 18.74 18.21
CA LYS A 118 -24.12 18.15 19.49
C LYS A 118 -24.54 16.68 19.30
N GLY A 119 -24.03 15.82 20.18
CA GLY A 119 -24.33 14.40 20.21
C GLY A 119 -23.38 13.53 19.39
N CYS A 120 -22.45 14.12 18.61
CA CYS A 120 -21.43 13.37 17.89
C CYS A 120 -20.41 12.75 18.85
N THR A 121 -19.76 11.68 18.39
CA THR A 121 -18.75 10.94 19.13
C THR A 121 -17.37 11.47 18.76
N ILE A 122 -16.51 11.64 19.76
CA ILE A 122 -15.08 11.92 19.57
C ILE A 122 -14.31 10.77 20.23
N LEU A 123 -13.39 10.20 19.48
CA LEU A 123 -12.54 9.11 19.92
C LEU A 123 -11.11 9.63 20.09
N ILE A 124 -10.42 9.21 21.14
CA ILE A 124 -9.04 9.60 21.43
C ILE A 124 -8.20 8.37 21.70
N ASP A 125 -6.95 8.40 21.21
CA ASP A 125 -5.96 7.32 21.36
C ASP A 125 -6.46 6.00 20.74
N ASP A 126 -6.69 6.04 19.42
CA ASP A 126 -7.15 4.90 18.61
C ASP A 126 -8.47 4.29 19.12
N GLY A 127 -9.38 5.15 19.58
CA GLY A 127 -10.69 4.72 20.10
C GLY A 127 -10.69 4.25 21.55
N LEU A 128 -9.55 4.28 22.25
CA LEU A 128 -9.47 3.87 23.66
C LEU A 128 -10.38 4.72 24.54
N ILE A 129 -10.38 6.04 24.33
CA ILE A 129 -11.22 6.98 25.08
C ILE A 129 -12.36 7.44 24.18
N GLY A 130 -13.59 7.34 24.68
CA GLY A 130 -14.80 7.76 23.98
C GLY A 130 -15.42 8.97 24.66
N LEU A 131 -15.66 10.02 23.89
CA LEU A 131 -16.32 11.25 24.33
C LEU A 131 -17.59 11.48 23.52
N ARG A 132 -18.61 12.09 24.15
CA ARG A 132 -19.83 12.53 23.47
C ARG A 132 -20.02 14.03 23.63
N VAL A 133 -20.20 14.73 22.52
CA VAL A 133 -20.33 16.19 22.52
C VAL A 133 -21.67 16.62 23.11
N GLU A 134 -21.64 17.44 24.16
CA GLU A 134 -22.82 17.99 24.84
C GLU A 134 -23.17 19.38 24.34
N SER A 135 -22.15 20.22 24.14
CA SER A 135 -22.27 21.58 23.64
C SER A 135 -20.93 22.07 23.08
N LYS A 136 -20.96 23.18 22.34
CA LYS A 136 -19.77 23.84 21.83
C LYS A 136 -19.90 25.36 21.90
N THR A 137 -18.78 26.04 22.11
CA THR A 137 -18.63 27.50 21.96
C THR A 137 -17.83 27.79 20.70
N GLU A 138 -17.23 28.97 20.56
CA GLU A 138 -16.31 29.27 19.44
C GLU A 138 -14.97 28.54 19.56
N THR A 139 -14.53 28.23 20.78
CA THR A 139 -13.20 27.64 21.05
C THR A 139 -13.26 26.35 21.86
N GLU A 140 -14.41 26.00 22.43
CA GLU A 140 -14.54 24.85 23.32
C GLU A 140 -15.57 23.84 22.83
N ILE A 141 -15.25 22.57 23.07
CA ILE A 141 -16.10 21.43 22.83
C ILE A 141 -16.28 20.72 24.17
N VAL A 142 -17.44 20.90 24.78
CA VAL A 142 -17.77 20.30 26.07
C VAL A 142 -18.32 18.90 25.82
N CYS A 143 -17.68 17.89 26.39
CA CYS A 143 -18.05 16.49 26.21
C CYS A 143 -18.36 15.79 27.53
N SER A 144 -19.20 14.76 27.47
CA SER A 144 -19.28 13.72 28.50
C SER A 144 -18.33 12.57 28.13
N VAL A 145 -17.62 12.03 29.11
CA VAL A 145 -16.77 10.85 28.92
C VAL A 145 -17.67 9.61 28.89
N VAL A 146 -17.73 8.92 27.76
CA VAL A 146 -18.50 7.69 27.57
C VAL A 146 -17.66 6.46 27.89
N ASN A 147 -16.40 6.44 27.47
CA ASN A 147 -15.44 5.43 27.86
C ASN A 147 -14.18 6.10 28.39
N GLY A 148 -13.86 5.85 29.66
CA GLY A 148 -12.71 6.43 30.34
C GLY A 148 -11.38 5.78 29.92
N GLY A 149 -10.27 6.33 30.41
CA GLY A 149 -8.94 5.81 30.10
C GLY A 149 -7.82 6.74 30.52
N GLU A 150 -6.58 6.31 30.27
CA GLU A 150 -5.39 7.17 30.45
C GLU A 150 -5.14 7.99 29.18
N LEU A 151 -5.32 9.30 29.25
CA LEU A 151 -4.93 10.21 28.17
C LEU A 151 -3.45 10.62 28.33
N GLY A 152 -2.65 10.35 27.29
CA GLY A 152 -1.30 10.88 27.14
C GLY A 152 -1.26 12.17 26.31
N GLU A 153 -0.04 12.64 26.02
CA GLU A 153 0.17 13.79 25.13
C GLU A 153 0.06 13.40 23.66
N ARG A 154 -0.36 14.34 22.81
CA ARG A 154 -0.30 14.20 21.34
C ARG A 154 -1.00 12.94 20.82
N LYS A 155 -2.08 12.54 21.48
CA LYS A 155 -2.89 11.38 21.08
C LYS A 155 -3.78 11.72 19.91
N GLY A 156 -3.97 10.77 18.99
CA GLY A 156 -4.86 10.92 17.84
C GLY A 156 -6.29 11.19 18.29
N VAL A 157 -6.99 12.04 17.54
CA VAL A 157 -8.40 12.39 17.75
C VAL A 157 -9.16 12.08 16.47
N ASN A 158 -10.19 11.26 16.59
CA ASN A 158 -11.02 10.75 15.51
C ASN A 158 -12.47 11.14 15.75
N VAL A 159 -13.21 11.46 14.69
CA VAL A 159 -14.61 11.90 14.81
C VAL A 159 -15.47 11.16 13.79
N PRO A 160 -15.93 9.94 14.15
CA PRO A 160 -16.73 9.10 13.27
C PRO A 160 -17.96 9.81 12.73
N ASN A 161 -18.27 9.57 11.46
CA ASN A 161 -19.45 10.09 10.74
C ASN A 161 -19.49 11.62 10.63
N VAL A 162 -18.35 12.30 10.75
CA VAL A 162 -18.23 13.74 10.54
C VAL A 162 -17.21 14.00 9.44
N ALA A 163 -17.62 14.79 8.43
CA ALA A 163 -16.70 15.23 7.37
C ALA A 163 -15.73 16.27 7.93
N ILE A 164 -14.46 15.89 8.07
CA ILE A 164 -13.41 16.74 8.63
C ILE A 164 -12.72 17.54 7.52
N ARG A 165 -12.72 18.87 7.66
CA ARG A 165 -12.20 19.81 6.65
C ARG A 165 -10.71 20.08 6.82
N LEU A 166 -9.94 19.01 6.95
CA LEU A 166 -8.49 19.07 6.91
C LEU A 166 -8.00 19.28 5.46
N PRO A 167 -6.82 19.89 5.24
CA PRO A 167 -6.20 19.90 3.92
C PRO A 167 -5.93 18.46 3.43
N ALA A 168 -5.65 18.28 2.14
CA ALA A 168 -5.28 16.96 1.62
C ALA A 168 -3.89 16.52 2.10
N ILE A 169 -2.93 17.45 2.07
CA ILE A 169 -1.56 17.25 2.54
C ILE A 169 -1.12 18.40 3.43
N THR A 170 -0.32 18.10 4.44
CA THR A 170 0.27 19.11 5.33
C THR A 170 1.55 19.69 4.72
N GLU A 171 2.04 20.81 5.26
CA GLU A 171 3.36 21.34 4.87
C GLU A 171 4.49 20.35 5.18
N LYS A 172 4.36 19.57 6.26
CA LYS A 172 5.28 18.47 6.54
C LYS A 172 5.23 17.40 5.46
N ASP A 173 4.03 17.01 5.00
CA ASP A 173 3.92 16.00 3.93
C ASP A 173 4.54 16.51 2.63
N LYS A 174 4.39 17.81 2.30
CA LYS A 174 5.06 18.42 1.15
C LYS A 174 6.59 18.37 1.26
N ASP A 175 7.13 18.59 2.45
CA ASP A 175 8.55 18.49 2.72
C ASP A 175 9.05 17.04 2.64
N ASP A 176 8.32 16.10 3.23
CA ASP A 176 8.59 14.66 3.18
C ASP A 176 8.54 14.12 1.74
N ILE A 177 7.56 14.54 0.94
CA ILE A 177 7.44 14.17 -0.48
C ILE A 177 8.62 14.72 -1.29
N ARG A 178 9.02 15.98 -1.06
CA ARG A 178 10.18 16.60 -1.73
C ARG A 178 11.45 15.81 -1.41
N PHE A 179 11.69 15.53 -0.14
CA PHE A 179 12.79 14.67 0.30
C PHE A 179 12.74 13.30 -0.40
N GLY A 180 11.56 12.68 -0.45
CA GLY A 180 11.37 11.41 -1.17
C GLY A 180 11.77 11.47 -2.64
N VAL A 181 11.38 12.54 -3.35
CA VAL A 181 11.79 12.76 -4.75
C VAL A 181 13.32 12.83 -4.88
N GLU A 182 13.99 13.57 -3.99
CA GLU A 182 15.46 13.67 -3.95
C GLU A 182 16.13 12.31 -3.67
N GLN A 183 15.47 11.44 -2.90
CA GLN A 183 15.94 10.10 -2.60
C GLN A 183 15.55 9.04 -3.66
N ASP A 184 14.95 9.41 -4.80
CA ASP A 184 14.52 8.46 -5.86
C ASP A 184 13.64 7.31 -5.33
N ILE A 185 12.66 7.65 -4.47
CA ILE A 185 11.68 6.67 -3.99
C ILE A 185 10.82 6.09 -5.12
N ASP A 186 10.23 4.92 -4.88
CA ASP A 186 9.45 4.21 -5.90
C ASP A 186 7.94 4.41 -5.75
N PHE A 187 7.44 4.70 -4.54
CA PHE A 187 6.03 4.89 -4.23
C PHE A 187 5.82 5.91 -3.11
N ILE A 188 4.66 6.57 -3.13
CA ILE A 188 4.12 7.32 -1.99
C ILE A 188 2.84 6.66 -1.51
N ALA A 189 2.73 6.32 -0.23
CA ALA A 189 1.47 6.02 0.43
C ALA A 189 0.94 7.29 1.11
N ALA A 190 -0.19 7.78 0.60
CA ALA A 190 -0.82 9.02 1.05
C ALA A 190 -1.83 8.71 2.16
N SER A 191 -1.61 9.25 3.35
CA SER A 191 -2.45 9.04 4.54
C SER A 191 -3.72 9.88 4.51
N PHE A 192 -4.77 9.40 5.18
CA PHE A 192 -6.07 10.06 5.34
C PHE A 192 -6.72 10.54 4.03
N VAL A 193 -6.59 9.76 2.95
CA VAL A 193 -7.21 10.11 1.66
C VAL A 193 -8.73 9.92 1.74
N ARG A 194 -9.45 11.00 1.46
CA ARG A 194 -10.92 11.08 1.60
C ARG A 194 -11.66 11.16 0.27
N ASN A 195 -11.00 11.64 -0.78
CA ASN A 195 -11.59 11.89 -2.09
C ASN A 195 -10.50 11.94 -3.17
N ALA A 196 -10.91 12.02 -4.43
CA ALA A 196 -9.99 12.07 -5.56
C ALA A 196 -9.07 13.32 -5.54
N GLU A 197 -9.55 14.45 -5.02
CA GLU A 197 -8.79 15.70 -5.01
C GLU A 197 -7.52 15.58 -4.16
N CYS A 198 -7.58 14.83 -3.04
CA CYS A 198 -6.38 14.59 -2.24
C CYS A 198 -5.24 13.93 -3.04
N VAL A 199 -5.59 13.01 -3.92
CA VAL A 199 -4.63 12.32 -4.79
C VAL A 199 -4.13 13.28 -5.88
N LEU A 200 -5.03 14.07 -6.48
CA LEU A 200 -4.70 15.00 -7.54
C LEU A 200 -3.77 16.13 -7.06
N GLU A 201 -3.93 16.61 -5.83
CA GLU A 201 -3.04 17.60 -5.22
C GLU A 201 -1.61 17.07 -5.10
N ILE A 202 -1.43 15.83 -4.64
CA ILE A 202 -0.11 15.18 -4.58
C ILE A 202 0.46 14.99 -6.00
N LYS A 203 -0.35 14.60 -6.98
CA LYS A 203 0.10 14.47 -8.39
C LYS A 203 0.55 15.81 -8.97
N ALA A 204 -0.18 16.89 -8.68
CA ALA A 204 0.18 18.23 -9.11
C ALA A 204 1.52 18.66 -8.50
N TYR A 205 1.70 18.45 -7.19
CA TYR A 205 2.95 18.76 -6.51
C TYR A 205 4.13 17.92 -7.02
N LEU A 206 3.96 16.61 -7.24
CA LEU A 206 4.98 15.77 -7.88
C LEU A 206 5.36 16.25 -9.28
N LYS A 207 4.41 16.78 -10.05
CA LYS A 207 4.68 17.37 -11.36
C LYS A 207 5.53 18.63 -11.25
N GLU A 208 5.27 19.49 -10.26
CA GLU A 208 6.11 20.67 -9.97
C GLU A 208 7.54 20.28 -9.57
N LEU A 209 7.70 19.16 -8.86
CA LEU A 209 8.99 18.58 -8.49
C LEU A 209 9.69 17.83 -9.64
N GLY A 210 9.08 17.74 -10.83
CA GLY A 210 9.64 16.98 -11.95
C GLY A 210 9.58 15.46 -11.79
N ALA A 211 8.76 14.97 -10.86
CA ALA A 211 8.62 13.56 -10.53
C ALA A 211 7.20 12.95 -10.76
N PRO A 212 6.50 13.25 -11.87
CA PRO A 212 5.12 12.78 -12.10
C PRO A 212 5.01 11.26 -12.30
N TYR A 213 6.13 10.54 -12.33
CA TYR A 213 6.22 9.10 -12.53
C TYR A 213 6.07 8.29 -11.22
N ILE A 214 6.19 8.95 -10.04
CA ILE A 214 6.06 8.27 -8.74
C ILE A 214 4.57 7.92 -8.52
N PRO A 215 4.20 6.64 -8.43
CA PRO A 215 2.83 6.22 -8.20
C PRO A 215 2.37 6.54 -6.77
N ILE A 216 1.08 6.87 -6.63
CA ILE A 216 0.46 7.14 -5.34
C ILE A 216 -0.44 5.97 -4.93
N ILE A 217 -0.20 5.44 -3.74
CA ILE A 217 -1.05 4.47 -3.06
C ILE A 217 -1.92 5.24 -2.05
N ALA A 218 -3.22 5.37 -2.30
CA ALA A 218 -4.11 6.07 -1.39
C ALA A 218 -4.46 5.18 -0.19
N LYS A 219 -4.24 5.65 1.03
CA LYS A 219 -4.63 4.95 2.26
C LYS A 219 -6.05 5.34 2.63
N VAL A 220 -6.93 4.34 2.68
CA VAL A 220 -8.34 4.51 3.01
C VAL A 220 -8.53 4.16 4.48
N GLU A 221 -8.84 5.18 5.28
CA GLU A 221 -8.72 5.15 6.75
C GLU A 221 -10.00 5.63 7.47
N ASN A 222 -10.99 6.14 6.74
CA ASN A 222 -12.22 6.67 7.31
C ASN A 222 -13.45 6.46 6.42
N ALA A 223 -14.63 6.77 6.96
CA ALA A 223 -15.91 6.60 6.27
C ALA A 223 -16.02 7.40 4.96
N GLU A 224 -15.55 8.65 4.91
CA GLU A 224 -15.59 9.48 3.70
C GLU A 224 -14.78 8.86 2.56
N GLY A 225 -13.59 8.31 2.86
CA GLY A 225 -12.77 7.58 1.89
C GLY A 225 -13.44 6.31 1.37
N ILE A 226 -14.27 5.64 2.19
CA ILE A 226 -15.07 4.49 1.77
C ILE A 226 -16.20 4.91 0.85
N GLU A 227 -16.93 5.99 1.18
CA GLU A 227 -18.00 6.53 0.35
C GLU A 227 -17.48 6.95 -1.03
N ASN A 228 -16.28 7.55 -1.07
CA ASN A 228 -15.63 8.04 -2.29
C ASN A 228 -14.67 7.02 -2.94
N ILE A 229 -14.71 5.75 -2.54
CA ILE A 229 -13.70 4.77 -2.95
C ILE A 229 -13.55 4.65 -4.47
N ASP A 230 -14.64 4.77 -5.22
CA ASP A 230 -14.62 4.63 -6.68
C ASP A 230 -13.86 5.78 -7.36
N GLU A 231 -13.98 7.01 -6.88
CA GLU A 231 -13.21 8.13 -7.44
C GLU A 231 -11.76 8.13 -7.00
N ILE A 232 -11.47 7.69 -5.78
CA ILE A 232 -10.10 7.52 -5.28
C ILE A 232 -9.37 6.46 -6.11
N ILE A 233 -9.99 5.31 -6.38
CA ILE A 233 -9.43 4.24 -7.23
C ILE A 233 -9.12 4.75 -8.64
N ARG A 234 -9.99 5.60 -9.21
CA ARG A 234 -9.74 6.20 -10.53
C ARG A 234 -8.52 7.13 -10.52
N ALA A 235 -8.39 7.96 -9.49
CA ALA A 235 -7.32 8.96 -9.39
C ALA A 235 -5.96 8.37 -8.95
N ALA A 236 -5.95 7.42 -8.02
CA ALA A 236 -4.75 6.80 -7.44
C ALA A 236 -4.13 5.73 -8.34
N ASP A 237 -2.90 5.33 -8.06
CA ASP A 237 -2.20 4.25 -8.76
C ASP A 237 -2.33 2.91 -8.03
N GLY A 238 -2.73 2.94 -6.76
CA GLY A 238 -3.14 1.80 -5.95
C GLY A 238 -3.84 2.26 -4.67
N ILE A 239 -4.32 1.30 -3.88
CA ILE A 239 -5.00 1.53 -2.60
C ILE A 239 -4.29 0.76 -1.50
N MET A 240 -4.26 1.31 -0.29
CA MET A 240 -3.90 0.59 0.92
C MET A 240 -5.12 0.56 1.85
N VAL A 241 -5.54 -0.64 2.23
CA VAL A 241 -6.61 -0.88 3.20
C VAL A 241 -5.98 -0.89 4.58
N ALA A 242 -6.06 0.23 5.30
CA ALA A 242 -5.48 0.43 6.62
C ALA A 242 -6.51 0.10 7.72
N ARG A 243 -6.57 -1.18 8.08
CA ARG A 243 -7.67 -1.76 8.88
C ARG A 243 -7.71 -1.28 10.33
N GLY A 244 -6.55 -1.00 10.90
CA GLY A 244 -6.42 -0.43 12.24
C GLY A 244 -7.06 0.94 12.30
N ASP A 245 -6.67 1.85 11.40
CA ASP A 245 -7.25 3.20 11.32
C ASP A 245 -8.74 3.15 10.95
N LEU A 246 -9.11 2.30 9.98
CA LEU A 246 -10.51 2.13 9.58
C LEU A 246 -11.39 1.61 10.73
N GLY A 247 -10.87 0.69 11.55
CA GLY A 247 -11.57 0.14 12.71
C GLY A 247 -11.74 1.10 13.88
N VAL A 248 -11.08 2.26 13.86
CA VAL A 248 -11.34 3.36 14.80
C VAL A 248 -12.55 4.17 14.34
N GLU A 249 -12.68 4.43 13.04
CA GLU A 249 -13.72 5.29 12.46
C GLU A 249 -15.02 4.53 12.13
N ILE A 250 -14.93 3.23 11.85
CA ILE A 250 -16.02 2.37 11.37
C ILE A 250 -16.20 1.19 12.33
N PRO A 251 -17.44 0.71 12.58
CA PRO A 251 -17.67 -0.49 13.38
C PRO A 251 -16.79 -1.67 12.93
N ALA A 252 -16.12 -2.32 13.88
CA ALA A 252 -15.13 -3.36 13.60
C ALA A 252 -15.73 -4.56 12.85
N GLU A 253 -17.02 -4.86 13.07
CA GLU A 253 -17.75 -5.91 12.38
C GLU A 253 -17.98 -5.63 10.88
N GLU A 254 -17.93 -4.37 10.44
CA GLU A 254 -18.09 -3.99 9.03
C GLU A 254 -16.76 -4.03 8.26
N VAL A 255 -15.63 -3.83 8.94
CA VAL A 255 -14.29 -3.76 8.34
C VAL A 255 -13.97 -4.96 7.42
N PRO A 256 -14.25 -6.23 7.78
CA PRO A 256 -14.00 -7.37 6.90
C PRO A 256 -14.77 -7.30 5.58
N HIS A 257 -16.01 -6.80 5.59
CA HIS A 257 -16.80 -6.61 4.37
C HIS A 257 -16.22 -5.50 3.50
N LEU A 258 -15.85 -4.36 4.11
CA LEU A 258 -15.27 -3.23 3.41
C LEU A 258 -13.91 -3.58 2.77
N GLN A 259 -13.05 -4.33 3.47
CA GLN A 259 -11.80 -4.85 2.91
C GLN A 259 -12.05 -5.61 1.61
N LYS A 260 -12.96 -6.59 1.61
CA LYS A 260 -13.31 -7.41 0.44
C LYS A 260 -13.79 -6.53 -0.72
N MET A 261 -14.68 -5.59 -0.40
CA MET A 261 -15.24 -4.67 -1.37
C MET A 261 -14.14 -3.79 -2.02
N ILE A 262 -13.24 -3.20 -1.23
CA ILE A 262 -12.16 -2.35 -1.74
C ILE A 262 -11.19 -3.16 -2.61
N ILE A 263 -10.77 -4.33 -2.14
CA ILE A 263 -9.86 -5.22 -2.88
C ILE A 263 -10.48 -5.62 -4.23
N GLN A 264 -11.74 -6.05 -4.24
CA GLN A 264 -12.43 -6.40 -5.47
C GLN A 264 -12.48 -5.21 -6.44
N LYS A 265 -12.88 -4.02 -5.97
CA LYS A 265 -12.91 -2.82 -6.81
C LYS A 265 -11.53 -2.43 -7.37
N CYS A 266 -10.46 -2.65 -6.62
CA CYS A 266 -9.09 -2.42 -7.11
C CYS A 266 -8.73 -3.41 -8.24
N ASN A 267 -9.02 -4.69 -8.03
CA ASN A 267 -8.79 -5.75 -9.02
C ASN A 267 -9.57 -5.48 -10.32
N ASP A 268 -10.84 -5.07 -10.21
CA ASP A 268 -11.72 -4.73 -11.34
C ASP A 268 -11.20 -3.54 -12.17
N ASN A 269 -10.40 -2.67 -11.54
CA ASN A 269 -9.82 -1.47 -12.15
C ASN A 269 -8.31 -1.61 -12.44
N PHE A 270 -7.76 -2.82 -12.33
CA PHE A 270 -6.34 -3.10 -12.54
C PHE A 270 -5.40 -2.25 -11.67
N LYS A 271 -5.82 -1.93 -10.44
CA LYS A 271 -5.09 -1.13 -9.45
C LYS A 271 -4.49 -2.04 -8.39
N THR A 272 -3.24 -1.76 -8.01
CA THR A 272 -2.58 -2.49 -6.92
C THR A 272 -3.29 -2.23 -5.61
N VAL A 273 -3.50 -3.27 -4.80
CA VAL A 273 -4.03 -3.13 -3.44
C VAL A 273 -3.12 -3.77 -2.40
N ILE A 274 -2.92 -3.05 -1.29
CA ILE A 274 -2.14 -3.49 -0.13
C ILE A 274 -3.09 -3.67 1.06
N THR A 275 -3.10 -4.84 1.68
CA THR A 275 -3.78 -5.05 2.97
C THR A 275 -2.80 -4.78 4.09
N ALA A 276 -3.13 -3.84 4.97
CA ALA A 276 -2.20 -3.25 5.94
C ALA A 276 -2.75 -3.24 7.37
N THR A 277 -1.82 -3.15 8.33
CA THR A 277 -2.04 -3.12 9.80
C THR A 277 -2.69 -4.38 10.36
N GLN A 278 -2.56 -4.64 11.66
CA GLN A 278 -3.18 -5.79 12.35
C GLN A 278 -2.92 -7.17 11.69
N MET A 279 -1.80 -7.36 11.00
CA MET A 279 -1.51 -8.62 10.30
C MET A 279 -0.96 -9.67 11.27
N LEU A 280 0.28 -9.48 11.76
CA LEU A 280 0.95 -10.41 12.68
C LEU A 280 1.40 -9.68 13.95
N ASP A 281 0.60 -8.71 14.45
CA ASP A 281 0.97 -7.78 15.53
C ASP A 281 1.51 -8.49 16.78
N SER A 282 0.94 -9.64 17.15
CA SER A 282 1.41 -10.42 18.30
C SER A 282 2.88 -10.84 18.17
N MET A 283 3.41 -10.92 16.94
CA MET A 283 4.81 -11.24 16.67
C MET A 283 5.79 -10.11 17.00
N MET A 284 5.31 -8.90 17.29
CA MET A 284 6.16 -7.88 17.91
C MET A 284 6.71 -8.35 19.26
N ARG A 285 5.93 -9.17 19.98
CA ARG A 285 6.25 -9.64 21.33
C ARG A 285 6.56 -11.14 21.38
N ASN A 286 6.05 -11.93 20.43
CA ASN A 286 6.09 -13.39 20.43
C ASN A 286 6.77 -13.94 19.17
N PRO A 287 7.44 -15.10 19.24
CA PRO A 287 8.09 -15.69 18.06
C PRO A 287 7.11 -16.40 17.09
N ARG A 288 5.82 -16.48 17.43
CA ARG A 288 4.78 -17.12 16.62
C ARG A 288 3.47 -16.32 16.73
N PRO A 289 2.68 -16.22 15.65
CA PRO A 289 1.42 -15.52 15.67
C PRO A 289 0.31 -16.38 16.30
N THR A 290 -0.83 -15.75 16.51
CA THR A 290 -2.08 -16.43 16.85
C THR A 290 -2.70 -17.10 15.61
N ARG A 291 -3.60 -18.07 15.83
CA ARG A 291 -4.37 -18.67 14.71
C ARG A 291 -5.30 -17.66 14.04
N ALA A 292 -5.79 -16.66 14.78
CA ALA A 292 -6.63 -15.61 14.25
C ALA A 292 -5.86 -14.75 13.23
N GLU A 293 -4.66 -14.30 13.58
CA GLU A 293 -3.77 -13.55 12.68
C GLU A 293 -3.39 -14.35 11.43
N VAL A 294 -3.09 -15.65 11.57
CA VAL A 294 -2.84 -16.52 10.41
C VAL A 294 -4.05 -16.58 9.48
N THR A 295 -5.25 -16.74 10.05
CA THR A 295 -6.51 -16.79 9.29
C THR A 295 -6.79 -15.46 8.60
N ASP A 296 -6.49 -14.36 9.26
CA ASP A 296 -6.69 -13.00 8.76
C ASP A 296 -5.77 -12.70 7.55
N VAL A 297 -4.48 -13.03 7.66
CA VAL A 297 -3.53 -12.93 6.54
C VAL A 297 -3.97 -13.81 5.36
N ALA A 298 -4.37 -15.06 5.62
CA ALA A 298 -4.85 -15.95 4.57
C ALA A 298 -6.11 -15.41 3.87
N ASN A 299 -7.04 -14.82 4.62
CA ASN A 299 -8.24 -14.20 4.05
C ASN A 299 -7.90 -12.99 3.17
N ALA A 300 -6.91 -12.17 3.53
CA ALA A 300 -6.45 -11.08 2.65
C ALA A 300 -5.94 -11.61 1.30
N VAL A 301 -5.26 -12.76 1.30
CA VAL A 301 -4.82 -13.45 0.07
C VAL A 301 -6.01 -14.00 -0.71
N TYR A 302 -6.97 -14.68 -0.06
CA TYR A 302 -8.20 -15.17 -0.70
C TYR A 302 -9.06 -14.05 -1.30
N ASP A 303 -9.05 -12.87 -0.67
CA ASP A 303 -9.75 -11.68 -1.15
C ASP A 303 -9.10 -11.11 -2.41
N GLY A 304 -7.85 -11.49 -2.69
CA GLY A 304 -7.13 -11.13 -3.90
C GLY A 304 -6.22 -9.91 -3.74
N THR A 305 -5.69 -9.67 -2.54
CA THR A 305 -4.72 -8.58 -2.31
C THR A 305 -3.45 -8.77 -3.15
N ASP A 306 -2.87 -7.69 -3.70
CA ASP A 306 -1.58 -7.78 -4.40
C ASP A 306 -0.41 -7.90 -3.42
N ALA A 307 -0.54 -7.22 -2.28
CA ALA A 307 0.47 -7.21 -1.23
C ALA A 307 -0.15 -7.24 0.17
N VAL A 308 0.63 -7.78 1.11
CA VAL A 308 0.38 -7.74 2.56
C VAL A 308 1.50 -6.94 3.24
N MET A 309 1.19 -6.25 4.33
CA MET A 309 2.15 -5.34 4.98
C MET A 309 2.38 -5.65 6.45
N LEU A 310 3.66 -5.75 6.83
CA LEU A 310 4.13 -5.75 8.21
C LEU A 310 4.46 -4.32 8.67
N SER A 311 3.97 -3.96 9.84
CA SER A 311 4.09 -2.64 10.46
C SER A 311 5.09 -2.66 11.62
N GLY A 312 4.60 -2.69 12.86
CA GLY A 312 5.45 -2.72 14.05
C GLY A 312 6.27 -4.01 14.15
N GLU A 313 5.78 -5.10 13.56
CA GLU A 313 6.41 -6.42 13.55
C GLU A 313 7.85 -6.38 13.06
N THR A 314 8.10 -5.70 11.93
CA THR A 314 9.45 -5.54 11.37
C THR A 314 10.15 -4.29 11.89
N ALA A 315 9.43 -3.20 12.12
CA ALA A 315 10.04 -1.92 12.47
C ALA A 315 10.67 -1.90 13.87
N GLN A 316 9.95 -2.43 14.87
CA GLN A 316 10.34 -2.35 16.29
C GLN A 316 10.03 -3.63 17.09
N GLY A 317 9.50 -4.66 16.44
CA GLY A 317 9.18 -5.96 17.03
C GLY A 317 10.43 -6.78 17.35
N LYS A 318 10.35 -7.65 18.35
CA LYS A 318 11.46 -8.51 18.79
C LYS A 318 11.87 -9.57 17.77
N TYR A 319 10.99 -9.90 16.82
CA TYR A 319 11.13 -11.03 15.89
C TYR A 319 10.89 -10.59 14.43
N PRO A 320 11.65 -9.61 13.90
CA PRO A 320 11.36 -9.02 12.59
C PRO A 320 11.55 -10.01 11.44
N LEU A 321 12.56 -10.87 11.52
CA LEU A 321 12.82 -11.88 10.49
C LEU A 321 11.79 -13.00 10.53
N GLU A 322 11.46 -13.48 11.72
CA GLU A 322 10.48 -14.55 11.91
C GLU A 322 9.07 -14.10 11.50
N ALA A 323 8.71 -12.83 11.74
CA ALA A 323 7.46 -12.25 11.27
C ALA A 323 7.38 -12.25 9.73
N LEU A 324 8.46 -11.87 9.05
CA LEU A 324 8.54 -11.94 7.58
C LEU A 324 8.45 -13.39 7.09
N GLN A 325 9.24 -14.31 7.66
CA GLN A 325 9.23 -15.72 7.25
C GLN A 325 7.86 -16.37 7.46
N MET A 326 7.19 -16.04 8.57
CA MET A 326 5.83 -16.47 8.83
C MET A 326 4.84 -15.90 7.79
N MET A 327 4.94 -14.61 7.47
CA MET A 327 4.12 -13.98 6.42
C MET A 327 4.32 -14.69 5.07
N VAL A 328 5.57 -14.97 4.68
CA VAL A 328 5.88 -15.73 3.46
C VAL A 328 5.23 -17.11 3.50
N HIS A 329 5.38 -17.83 4.61
CA HIS A 329 4.84 -19.19 4.75
C HIS A 329 3.31 -19.22 4.65
N ILE A 330 2.61 -18.29 5.29
CA ILE A 330 1.14 -18.19 5.21
C ILE A 330 0.71 -17.89 3.76
N VAL A 331 1.38 -16.93 3.10
CA VAL A 331 1.07 -16.56 1.71
C VAL A 331 1.26 -17.76 0.79
N GLU A 332 2.42 -18.42 0.82
CA GLU A 332 2.71 -19.54 -0.08
C GLU A 332 1.77 -20.71 0.15
N THR A 333 1.49 -21.05 1.42
CA THR A 333 0.53 -22.11 1.77
C THR A 333 -0.88 -21.77 1.28
N THR A 334 -1.31 -20.51 1.39
CA THR A 334 -2.65 -20.09 0.96
C THR A 334 -2.76 -20.12 -0.57
N GLU A 335 -1.70 -19.73 -1.29
CA GLU A 335 -1.67 -19.69 -2.76
C GLU A 335 -1.75 -21.07 -3.43
N GLU A 336 -1.36 -22.14 -2.72
CA GLU A 336 -1.52 -23.53 -3.17
C GLU A 336 -3.00 -23.95 -3.24
N HIS A 337 -3.88 -23.28 -2.50
CA HIS A 337 -5.30 -23.59 -2.40
C HIS A 337 -6.20 -22.64 -3.19
N LEU A 338 -5.63 -21.71 -3.97
CA LEU A 338 -6.41 -20.82 -4.82
C LEU A 338 -7.00 -21.56 -6.03
N ASP A 339 -8.29 -21.33 -6.29
CA ASP A 339 -8.98 -21.78 -7.50
C ASP A 339 -8.73 -20.81 -8.65
N TYR A 340 -7.59 -20.99 -9.32
CA TYR A 340 -7.16 -20.15 -10.44
C TYR A 340 -8.15 -20.16 -11.62
N ASP A 341 -8.86 -21.28 -11.83
CA ASP A 341 -9.84 -21.38 -12.91
C ASP A 341 -11.05 -20.50 -12.62
N SER A 342 -11.58 -20.55 -11.40
CA SER A 342 -12.67 -19.67 -10.94
C SER A 342 -12.27 -18.19 -10.97
N ILE A 343 -11.05 -17.86 -10.55
CA ILE A 343 -10.53 -16.49 -10.59
C ILE A 343 -10.49 -15.97 -12.04
N LEU A 344 -9.93 -16.76 -12.97
CA LEU A 344 -9.84 -16.37 -14.38
C LEU A 344 -11.22 -16.21 -15.03
N VAL A 345 -12.17 -17.12 -14.74
CA VAL A 345 -13.54 -17.02 -15.26
C VAL A 345 -14.20 -15.72 -14.82
N LYS A 346 -14.11 -15.37 -13.52
CA LYS A 346 -14.64 -14.09 -12.99
C LYS A 346 -13.97 -12.88 -13.64
N ALA A 347 -12.65 -12.94 -13.85
CA ALA A 347 -11.92 -11.87 -14.52
C ALA A 347 -12.41 -11.63 -15.97
N GLY A 348 -12.94 -12.66 -16.64
CA GLY A 348 -13.52 -12.57 -17.97
C GLY A 348 -14.72 -11.61 -18.07
N ASP A 349 -15.46 -11.41 -16.99
CA ASP A 349 -16.60 -10.46 -17.00
C ASP A 349 -16.13 -9.01 -17.21
N HIS A 350 -14.86 -8.71 -16.91
CA HIS A 350 -14.21 -7.39 -17.06
C HIS A 350 -13.60 -7.15 -18.46
N LEU A 351 -13.79 -8.07 -19.41
CA LEU A 351 -13.32 -7.98 -20.81
C LEU A 351 -13.75 -6.70 -21.55
N LYS A 352 -14.78 -6.00 -21.07
CA LYS A 352 -15.38 -4.83 -21.72
C LYS A 352 -14.57 -3.53 -21.53
N SER A 353 -13.45 -3.57 -20.82
CA SER A 353 -12.69 -2.39 -20.40
C SER A 353 -11.69 -1.85 -21.43
N GLY A 354 -11.29 -2.61 -22.45
CA GLY A 354 -10.42 -2.13 -23.54
C GLY A 354 -9.54 -3.18 -24.21
N VAL A 355 -8.68 -2.75 -25.15
CA VAL A 355 -7.80 -3.66 -25.92
C VAL A 355 -6.79 -4.37 -25.03
N SER A 356 -6.15 -3.65 -24.08
CA SER A 356 -5.17 -4.25 -23.17
C SER A 356 -5.76 -5.39 -22.33
N SER A 357 -6.96 -5.21 -21.80
CA SER A 357 -7.61 -6.24 -20.97
C SER A 357 -8.04 -7.44 -21.80
N ALA A 358 -8.55 -7.23 -23.01
CA ALA A 358 -8.88 -8.31 -23.95
C ALA A 358 -7.65 -9.15 -24.32
N ILE A 359 -6.54 -8.50 -24.69
CA ILE A 359 -5.28 -9.20 -25.02
C ILE A 359 -4.67 -9.86 -23.79
N GLY A 360 -4.67 -9.19 -22.64
CA GLY A 360 -4.19 -9.77 -21.38
C GLY A 360 -4.97 -11.02 -21.01
N TYR A 361 -6.29 -10.98 -21.09
CA TYR A 361 -7.16 -12.12 -20.81
C TYR A 361 -6.89 -13.28 -21.77
N ALA A 362 -6.85 -13.02 -23.08
CA ALA A 362 -6.52 -14.03 -24.08
C ALA A 362 -5.14 -14.67 -23.81
N SER A 363 -4.16 -13.87 -23.39
CA SER A 363 -2.81 -14.34 -23.06
C SER A 363 -2.82 -15.27 -21.84
N VAL A 364 -3.53 -14.90 -20.78
CA VAL A 364 -3.64 -15.74 -19.58
C VAL A 364 -4.41 -17.03 -19.88
N LEU A 365 -5.50 -16.95 -20.64
CA LEU A 365 -6.28 -18.12 -21.04
C LEU A 365 -5.46 -19.08 -21.92
N ALA A 366 -4.69 -18.55 -22.89
CA ALA A 366 -3.80 -19.35 -23.70
C ALA A 366 -2.70 -20.02 -22.84
N ALA A 367 -2.11 -19.28 -21.90
CA ALA A 367 -1.08 -19.81 -21.00
C ALA A 367 -1.63 -20.95 -20.12
N ALA A 368 -2.85 -20.81 -19.60
CA ALA A 368 -3.53 -21.85 -18.83
C ALA A 368 -3.79 -23.10 -19.69
N ASN A 369 -4.41 -22.92 -20.86
CA ASN A 369 -4.79 -24.04 -21.75
C ASN A 369 -3.59 -24.81 -22.30
N LEU A 370 -2.47 -24.14 -22.54
CA LEU A 370 -1.25 -24.75 -23.08
C LEU A 370 -0.31 -25.26 -21.99
N ASN A 371 -0.67 -25.12 -20.71
CA ASN A 371 0.22 -25.36 -19.58
C ASN A 371 1.58 -24.67 -19.78
N ALA A 372 1.55 -23.42 -20.25
CA ALA A 372 2.76 -22.65 -20.50
C ALA A 372 3.59 -22.53 -19.22
N ARG A 373 4.91 -22.54 -19.36
CA ARG A 373 5.85 -22.39 -18.25
C ARG A 373 5.67 -21.05 -17.54
N CYS A 374 5.59 -19.97 -18.32
CA CYS A 374 5.44 -18.61 -17.82
C CYS A 374 4.76 -17.71 -18.86
N ILE A 375 4.34 -16.53 -18.39
CA ILE A 375 3.88 -15.41 -19.21
C ILE A 375 4.95 -14.32 -19.19
N ILE A 376 5.48 -13.97 -20.36
CA ILE A 376 6.53 -12.96 -20.51
C ILE A 376 5.88 -11.64 -20.94
N THR A 377 6.17 -10.57 -20.20
CA THR A 377 5.57 -9.24 -20.40
C THR A 377 6.65 -8.16 -20.57
N PRO A 378 7.18 -7.96 -21.78
CA PRO A 378 8.03 -6.81 -22.08
C PRO A 378 7.23 -5.50 -21.94
N SER A 379 7.70 -4.59 -21.08
CA SER A 379 6.95 -3.38 -20.70
C SER A 379 7.86 -2.23 -20.25
N VAL A 380 7.74 -1.06 -20.89
CA VAL A 380 8.58 0.12 -20.56
C VAL A 380 8.11 0.82 -19.29
N SER A 381 6.83 1.20 -19.25
CA SER A 381 6.09 1.45 -18.00
C SER A 381 5.55 0.10 -17.56
N GLY A 382 5.34 -0.31 -16.31
CA GLY A 382 4.90 -1.69 -16.02
C GLY A 382 3.44 -2.03 -16.38
N ALA A 383 2.80 -1.29 -17.30
CA ALA A 383 1.36 -1.36 -17.53
C ALA A 383 0.88 -2.72 -18.04
N THR A 384 1.53 -3.32 -19.06
CA THR A 384 1.18 -4.65 -19.57
C THR A 384 1.30 -5.70 -18.47
N THR A 385 2.42 -5.68 -17.75
CA THR A 385 2.70 -6.58 -16.65
C THR A 385 1.65 -6.46 -15.53
N ARG A 386 1.20 -5.24 -15.21
CA ARG A 386 0.14 -5.00 -14.23
C ARG A 386 -1.21 -5.56 -14.69
N VAL A 387 -1.57 -5.43 -15.97
CA VAL A 387 -2.81 -6.01 -16.50
C VAL A 387 -2.80 -7.53 -16.35
N VAL A 388 -1.72 -8.19 -16.78
CA VAL A 388 -1.57 -9.65 -16.64
C VAL A 388 -1.58 -10.07 -15.16
N SER A 389 -0.93 -9.32 -14.28
CA SER A 389 -0.91 -9.56 -12.83
C SER A 389 -2.30 -9.54 -12.19
N ASN A 390 -3.16 -8.59 -12.59
CA ASN A 390 -4.53 -8.47 -12.09
C ASN A 390 -5.46 -9.58 -12.57
N LEU A 391 -5.13 -10.26 -13.67
CA LEU A 391 -5.85 -11.45 -14.14
C LEU A 391 -5.48 -12.72 -13.36
N ARG A 392 -4.55 -12.59 -12.40
CA ARG A 392 -4.13 -13.62 -11.44
C ARG A 392 -3.81 -15.00 -12.07
N PRO A 393 -2.96 -15.07 -13.12
CA PRO A 393 -2.61 -16.35 -13.74
C PRO A 393 -1.93 -17.31 -12.75
N LYS A 394 -2.15 -18.62 -12.94
CA LYS A 394 -1.41 -19.68 -12.24
C LYS A 394 0.08 -19.66 -12.62
N GLN A 395 0.39 -19.38 -13.89
CA GLN A 395 1.74 -19.27 -14.41
C GLN A 395 2.53 -18.12 -13.75
N GLU A 396 3.85 -18.25 -13.71
CA GLU A 396 4.74 -17.16 -13.32
C GLU A 396 4.69 -16.04 -14.37
N ILE A 397 4.72 -14.77 -13.92
CA ILE A 397 4.78 -13.62 -14.81
C ILE A 397 6.21 -13.07 -14.79
N LEU A 398 6.88 -13.06 -15.94
CA LEU A 398 8.16 -12.39 -16.11
C LEU A 398 7.91 -10.97 -16.62
N GLY A 399 8.05 -9.98 -15.74
CA GLY A 399 7.98 -8.56 -16.08
C GLY A 399 9.32 -8.07 -16.60
N ILE A 400 9.46 -7.83 -17.90
CA ILE A 400 10.74 -7.49 -18.51
C ILE A 400 10.76 -6.01 -18.88
N THR A 401 11.77 -5.27 -18.42
CA THR A 401 11.86 -3.82 -18.68
C THR A 401 13.31 -3.34 -18.78
N PRO A 402 13.62 -2.37 -19.65
CA PRO A 402 14.91 -1.68 -19.62
C PRO A 402 15.00 -0.62 -18.52
N ASN A 403 13.88 -0.23 -17.91
CA ASN A 403 13.81 0.89 -16.97
C ASN A 403 13.86 0.41 -15.52
N GLU A 404 14.89 0.82 -14.77
CA GLU A 404 15.07 0.41 -13.36
C GLU A 404 13.95 0.87 -12.43
N ARG A 405 13.39 2.07 -12.63
CA ARG A 405 12.24 2.54 -11.85
C ARG A 405 11.01 1.68 -12.09
N THR A 406 10.73 1.32 -13.34
CA THR A 406 9.66 0.36 -13.66
C THR A 406 9.94 -1.00 -13.05
N LEU A 407 11.19 -1.45 -13.04
CA LEU A 407 11.59 -2.73 -12.46
C LEU A 407 11.25 -2.79 -10.96
N ARG A 408 11.60 -1.73 -10.21
CA ARG A 408 11.25 -1.60 -8.78
C ARG A 408 9.75 -1.43 -8.57
N ARG A 409 9.08 -0.65 -9.42
CA ARG A 409 7.62 -0.52 -9.37
C ARG A 409 6.90 -1.88 -9.57
N MET A 410 7.43 -2.77 -10.41
CA MET A 410 6.84 -4.09 -10.60
C MET A 410 7.00 -5.02 -9.38
N SER A 411 7.85 -4.67 -8.41
CA SER A 411 8.04 -5.47 -7.19
C SER A 411 6.79 -5.58 -6.31
N ILE A 412 5.81 -4.67 -6.48
CA ILE A 412 4.52 -4.74 -5.77
C ILE A 412 3.42 -5.46 -6.55
N TYR A 413 3.64 -5.81 -7.82
CA TYR A 413 2.61 -6.45 -8.64
C TYR A 413 2.52 -7.94 -8.33
N TRP A 414 1.33 -8.44 -8.02
CA TRP A 414 1.09 -9.84 -7.69
C TRP A 414 1.63 -10.80 -8.77
N GLY A 415 2.35 -11.85 -8.36
CA GLY A 415 2.82 -12.93 -9.25
C GLY A 415 3.96 -12.54 -10.19
N VAL A 416 4.45 -11.29 -10.14
CA VAL A 416 5.46 -10.78 -11.07
C VAL A 416 6.88 -10.98 -10.54
N ARG A 417 7.75 -11.55 -11.38
CA ARG A 417 9.20 -11.52 -11.23
C ARG A 417 9.77 -10.53 -12.24
N GLY A 418 10.35 -9.44 -11.76
CA GLY A 418 10.94 -8.40 -12.60
C GLY A 418 12.33 -8.79 -13.10
N LEU A 419 12.60 -8.63 -14.40
CA LEU A 419 13.93 -8.80 -15.02
C LEU A 419 14.31 -7.55 -15.82
N LYS A 420 15.55 -7.09 -15.65
CA LYS A 420 16.12 -5.96 -16.40
C LYS A 420 16.57 -6.42 -17.79
N SER A 421 16.07 -5.80 -18.85
CA SER A 421 16.54 -6.01 -20.23
C SER A 421 17.40 -4.85 -20.72
N LEU A 422 17.99 -5.03 -21.91
CA LEU A 422 18.45 -3.92 -22.73
C LEU A 422 17.23 -3.23 -23.39
N GLU A 423 17.44 -2.01 -23.87
CA GLU A 423 16.44 -1.29 -24.65
C GLU A 423 16.46 -1.75 -26.10
N PHE A 424 15.27 -2.06 -26.64
CA PHE A 424 15.06 -2.49 -28.01
C PHE A 424 13.96 -1.64 -28.67
N HIS A 425 13.99 -1.52 -30.00
CA HIS A 425 13.10 -0.62 -30.74
C HIS A 425 12.23 -1.30 -31.79
N THR A 426 12.49 -2.57 -32.11
CA THR A 426 11.64 -3.36 -33.01
C THR A 426 10.85 -4.38 -32.21
N THR A 427 9.68 -4.78 -32.73
CA THR A 427 8.85 -5.80 -32.06
C THR A 427 9.58 -7.13 -31.94
N ASP A 428 10.25 -7.54 -33.02
CA ASP A 428 10.95 -8.82 -33.06
C ASP A 428 12.09 -8.86 -32.05
N ASP A 429 12.92 -7.79 -31.97
CA ASP A 429 14.02 -7.71 -31.01
C ASP A 429 13.53 -7.66 -29.56
N ILE A 430 12.41 -6.96 -29.31
CA ILE A 430 11.77 -6.94 -27.97
C ILE A 430 11.34 -8.35 -27.57
N CYS A 431 10.71 -9.10 -28.49
CA CYS A 431 10.23 -10.45 -28.21
C CYS A 431 11.37 -11.47 -28.07
N SER A 432 12.34 -11.48 -29.00
CA SER A 432 13.47 -12.40 -28.94
C SER A 432 14.36 -12.11 -27.73
N GLY A 433 14.73 -10.84 -27.52
CA GLY A 433 15.56 -10.45 -26.37
C GLY A 433 14.91 -10.76 -25.02
N ALA A 434 13.58 -10.72 -24.93
CA ALA A 434 12.83 -11.14 -23.76
C ALA A 434 12.91 -12.66 -23.50
N ILE A 435 12.83 -13.47 -24.56
CA ILE A 435 12.99 -14.93 -24.50
C ILE A 435 14.43 -15.29 -24.12
N ASP A 436 15.40 -14.71 -24.80
CA ASP A 436 16.83 -14.92 -24.54
C ASP A 436 17.19 -14.60 -23.10
N LEU A 437 16.65 -13.50 -22.55
CA LEU A 437 16.83 -13.13 -21.15
C LEU A 437 16.21 -14.16 -20.21
N ALA A 438 15.02 -14.66 -20.50
CA ALA A 438 14.36 -15.69 -19.70
C ALA A 438 15.17 -17.00 -19.69
N GLN A 439 15.71 -17.42 -20.83
CA GLN A 439 16.62 -18.58 -20.93
C GLN A 439 17.93 -18.33 -20.16
N ALA A 440 18.57 -17.18 -20.35
CA ALA A 440 19.82 -16.83 -19.68
C ALA A 440 19.67 -16.78 -18.14
N LYS A 441 18.49 -16.39 -17.64
CA LYS A 441 18.15 -16.39 -16.22
C LYS A 441 17.60 -17.73 -15.72
N LYS A 442 17.57 -18.76 -16.57
CA LYS A 442 17.08 -20.12 -16.28
C LYS A 442 15.64 -20.13 -15.75
N CYS A 443 14.81 -19.25 -16.29
CA CYS A 443 13.38 -19.22 -16.00
C CYS A 443 12.60 -20.23 -16.86
N VAL A 444 13.14 -20.57 -18.03
CA VAL A 444 12.57 -21.47 -19.04
C VAL A 444 13.67 -22.36 -19.62
N ASP A 445 13.31 -23.58 -20.00
CA ASP A 445 14.18 -24.59 -20.60
C ASP A 445 13.73 -24.93 -22.04
N SER A 446 14.60 -25.57 -22.83
CA SER A 446 14.26 -26.06 -24.17
C SER A 446 13.05 -27.00 -24.11
N GLY A 447 12.08 -26.80 -25.01
CA GLY A 447 10.80 -27.49 -25.06
C GLY A 447 9.67 -26.82 -24.27
N ASP A 448 9.95 -25.84 -23.40
CA ASP A 448 8.91 -25.11 -22.68
C ASP A 448 8.04 -24.28 -23.65
N ILE A 449 6.74 -24.19 -23.37
CA ILE A 449 5.84 -23.24 -24.03
C ILE A 449 5.78 -21.96 -23.19
N VAL A 450 5.94 -20.80 -23.84
CA VAL A 450 5.78 -19.49 -23.20
C VAL A 450 4.73 -18.66 -23.95
N VAL A 451 4.02 -17.81 -23.20
CA VAL A 451 3.11 -16.82 -23.79
C VAL A 451 3.67 -15.43 -23.56
N LEU A 452 3.83 -14.66 -24.63
CA LEU A 452 4.28 -13.29 -24.60
C LEU A 452 3.13 -12.33 -24.85
N THR A 453 3.08 -11.23 -24.10
CA THR A 453 2.21 -10.09 -24.41
C THR A 453 2.92 -8.76 -24.15
N ALA A 454 2.74 -7.81 -25.07
CA ALA A 454 3.37 -6.49 -25.00
C ALA A 454 2.46 -5.42 -25.63
N GLY A 455 2.85 -4.15 -25.48
CA GLY A 455 2.25 -3.02 -26.20
C GLY A 455 3.21 -2.51 -27.25
N ILE A 456 2.95 -2.81 -28.52
CA ILE A 456 3.78 -2.31 -29.63
C ILE A 456 3.34 -0.89 -29.98
N PRO A 457 4.26 0.08 -30.11
CA PRO A 457 3.96 1.39 -30.67
C PRO A 457 3.40 1.24 -32.09
N SER A 458 2.20 1.76 -32.35
CA SER A 458 1.70 1.89 -33.72
C SER A 458 2.51 2.99 -34.45
N PRO A 459 2.88 2.81 -35.74
CA PRO A 459 3.56 3.84 -36.52
C PRO A 459 2.84 5.20 -36.55
N SER A 460 1.54 5.21 -36.24
CA SER A 460 0.67 6.38 -36.25
C SER A 460 0.44 7.04 -34.88
N VAL A 461 1.07 6.58 -33.80
CA VAL A 461 0.87 7.11 -32.43
C VAL A 461 2.15 7.78 -31.92
N GLN A 462 2.06 9.06 -31.54
CA GLN A 462 3.17 9.82 -30.95
C GLN A 462 3.75 9.11 -29.72
N ARG A 463 5.09 9.05 -29.64
CA ARG A 463 5.91 8.34 -28.64
C ARG A 463 5.63 8.71 -27.17
N GLU A 464 4.88 9.78 -26.90
CA GLU A 464 4.62 10.28 -25.54
C GLU A 464 3.40 9.66 -24.84
N LYS A 465 2.51 8.98 -25.57
CA LYS A 465 1.41 8.19 -24.96
C LYS A 465 1.83 6.74 -24.91
N GLY A 466 1.94 6.18 -23.70
CA GLY A 466 2.26 4.77 -23.50
C GLY A 466 1.43 3.86 -24.41
N SER A 467 2.08 2.90 -25.06
CA SER A 467 1.42 1.95 -25.95
C SER A 467 0.49 1.03 -25.15
N VAL A 468 -0.73 0.86 -25.66
CA VAL A 468 -1.72 -0.10 -25.17
C VAL A 468 -1.22 -1.50 -25.48
N SER A 469 -1.39 -2.46 -24.57
CA SER A 469 -1.04 -3.87 -24.82
C SER A 469 -1.93 -4.39 -25.95
N ASN A 470 -1.33 -4.79 -27.06
CA ASN A 470 -2.05 -5.02 -28.32
C ASN A 470 -1.56 -6.26 -29.09
N MET A 471 -0.60 -7.01 -28.53
CA MET A 471 -0.07 -8.22 -29.14
C MET A 471 -0.04 -9.39 -28.15
N MET A 472 -0.20 -10.59 -28.69
CA MET A 472 0.08 -11.85 -28.02
C MET A 472 0.89 -12.75 -28.96
N ARG A 473 1.89 -13.45 -28.45
CA ARG A 473 2.67 -14.47 -29.19
C ARG A 473 2.85 -15.70 -28.32
N ILE A 474 2.66 -16.88 -28.90
CA ILE A 474 3.00 -18.15 -28.26
C ILE A 474 4.32 -18.62 -28.90
N ALA A 475 5.26 -19.08 -28.07
CA ALA A 475 6.53 -19.61 -28.53
C ALA A 475 6.88 -20.89 -27.78
N THR A 476 7.49 -21.83 -28.50
CA THR A 476 8.21 -22.95 -27.89
C THR A 476 9.68 -22.57 -27.81
N ILE A 477 10.30 -22.81 -26.67
CA ILE A 477 11.72 -22.52 -26.45
C ILE A 477 12.54 -23.59 -27.17
N ASP A 478 13.49 -23.15 -28.00
CA ASP A 478 14.42 -24.03 -28.72
C ASP A 478 15.53 -24.58 -27.81
#